data_AF-A0A955J1X1-F1
#
_entry.id   AF-A0A955J1X1-F1
#
_cell.length_a   1.000
_cell.length_b   1.000
_cell.length_c   1.000
_cell.angle_alpha   90.00
_cell.angle_beta   90.00
_cell.angle_gamma   90.00
#
_symmetry.space_group_name_H-M   'P 1'
#
loop_
_entity.id
_entity.type
_entity.pdbx_description
1 polymer ?
#
loop_
_entity_poly.entity_id
_entity_poly.type
_entity_poly.pdbx_seq_one_letter_code
_entity_poly.pdbx_strand_id
1 'polypeptide(L)'
;GKDRYKVREMVVEDMADLGCFEAIEDRKIPLKHSDRSKTPVEPYLSDQWFVKMGPHTTPDGREVDLAQSALDAVNDNRVRFYPSRYAKTYLDWLGEKRDWCISRQLWWGHRIPIWTATLDVSGECSTEEEYQAYVARCDKVRADAKAALENYLVAANVGTEDFAIEIESATIKCCAGTQLAESALN
;
A
#
# COMPACT_ATOMS: atom_id res chain seq x y z
N GLY A 1 -10.99 23.96 -6.33
CA GLY A 1 -10.60 23.95 -7.76
C GLY A 1 -11.83 23.94 -8.64
N LYS A 2 -11.67 24.01 -9.96
CA LYS A 2 -12.77 23.88 -10.95
C LYS A 2 -13.03 22.40 -11.26
N ASP A 3 -14.21 22.09 -11.81
CA ASP A 3 -14.54 20.75 -12.30
C ASP A 3 -13.60 20.33 -13.43
N ARG A 4 -13.20 19.05 -13.47
CA ARG A 4 -12.24 18.49 -14.43
C ARG A 4 -12.64 18.68 -15.91
N TYR A 5 -13.92 18.63 -16.23
CA TYR A 5 -14.39 18.79 -17.62
C TYR A 5 -14.26 20.25 -18.04
N LYS A 6 -14.62 21.16 -17.13
CA LYS A 6 -14.41 22.60 -17.34
C LYS A 6 -12.92 22.94 -17.44
N VAL A 7 -12.08 22.31 -16.62
CA VAL A 7 -10.61 22.50 -16.71
C VAL A 7 -10.09 21.96 -18.04
N ARG A 8 -10.60 20.82 -18.54
CA ARG A 8 -10.19 20.28 -19.85
C ARG A 8 -10.47 21.26 -20.99
N GLU A 9 -11.62 21.91 -21.00
CA GLU A 9 -11.96 22.94 -21.99
C GLU A 9 -10.97 24.12 -21.91
N MET A 10 -10.72 24.63 -20.70
CA MET A 10 -9.76 25.72 -20.47
C MET A 10 -8.33 25.36 -20.92
N VAL A 11 -7.89 24.12 -20.66
CA VAL A 11 -6.56 23.65 -21.11
C VAL A 11 -6.47 23.63 -22.64
N VAL A 12 -7.54 23.29 -23.34
CA VAL A 12 -7.57 23.32 -24.82
C VAL A 12 -7.46 24.76 -25.33
N GLU A 13 -8.18 25.69 -24.70
CA GLU A 13 -8.09 27.13 -25.01
C GLU A 13 -6.65 27.65 -24.77
N ASP A 14 -6.06 27.37 -23.61
CA ASP A 14 -4.69 27.77 -23.27
C ASP A 14 -3.66 27.19 -24.28
N MET A 15 -3.85 25.93 -24.70
CA MET A 15 -2.97 25.31 -25.71
C MET A 15 -3.11 25.97 -27.08
N ALA A 16 -4.30 26.43 -27.46
CA ALA A 16 -4.54 27.14 -28.70
C ALA A 16 -3.87 28.53 -28.69
N ASP A 17 -3.99 29.26 -27.59
CA ASP A 17 -3.36 30.58 -27.41
C ASP A 17 -1.82 30.48 -27.45
N LEU A 18 -1.25 29.38 -26.96
CA LEU A 18 0.18 29.09 -27.01
C LEU A 18 0.68 28.62 -28.40
N GLY A 19 -0.23 28.38 -29.37
CA GLY A 19 0.12 27.81 -30.67
C GLY A 19 0.56 26.34 -30.61
N CYS A 20 0.27 25.65 -29.51
CA CYS A 20 0.61 24.24 -29.27
C CYS A 20 -0.57 23.29 -29.56
N PHE A 21 -1.55 23.73 -30.35
CA PHE A 21 -2.79 23.02 -30.61
C PHE A 21 -2.97 22.74 -32.11
N GLU A 22 -3.00 21.46 -32.50
CA GLU A 22 -3.09 21.06 -33.90
C GLU A 22 -4.54 20.89 -34.37
N ALA A 23 -5.32 20.01 -33.72
CA ALA A 23 -6.70 19.72 -34.14
C ALA A 23 -7.56 19.11 -33.00
N ILE A 24 -8.88 19.22 -33.14
CA ILE A 24 -9.89 18.46 -32.38
C ILE A 24 -10.46 17.36 -33.29
N GLU A 25 -10.51 16.14 -32.79
CA GLU A 25 -11.10 15.01 -33.49
C GLU A 25 -12.06 14.22 -32.59
N ASP A 26 -13.22 13.85 -33.15
CA ASP A 26 -14.16 12.97 -32.49
C ASP A 26 -13.63 11.53 -32.45
N ARG A 27 -13.53 10.97 -31.23
CA ARG A 27 -13.04 9.61 -31.02
C ARG A 27 -13.89 8.88 -30.00
N LYS A 28 -14.19 7.61 -30.29
CA LYS A 28 -14.80 6.69 -29.32
C LYS A 28 -13.69 6.08 -28.47
N ILE A 29 -13.71 6.38 -27.17
CA ILE A 29 -12.70 5.91 -26.21
C ILE A 29 -13.37 4.92 -25.23
N PRO A 30 -12.78 3.75 -24.97
CA PRO A 30 -13.26 2.84 -23.94
C PRO A 30 -12.94 3.40 -22.54
N LEU A 31 -13.87 4.18 -21.99
CA LEU A 31 -13.72 4.77 -20.66
C LEU A 31 -14.14 3.78 -19.58
N LYS A 32 -13.25 3.54 -18.62
CA LYS A 32 -13.55 2.67 -17.47
C LYS A 32 -14.43 3.42 -16.47
N HIS A 33 -15.44 2.73 -15.97
CA HIS A 33 -16.37 3.26 -14.98
C HIS A 33 -16.32 2.41 -13.71
N SER A 34 -16.57 3.05 -12.57
CA SER A 34 -16.75 2.37 -11.29
C SER A 34 -17.94 1.43 -11.42
N ASP A 35 -17.80 0.18 -11.00
CA ASP A 35 -18.89 -0.78 -11.10
C ASP A 35 -20.10 -0.35 -10.23
N ARG A 36 -19.87 0.33 -9.10
CA ARG A 36 -20.95 0.73 -8.19
C ARG A 36 -21.58 2.06 -8.56
N SER A 37 -20.77 3.12 -8.68
CA SER A 37 -21.30 4.48 -8.91
C SER A 37 -21.49 4.81 -10.38
N LYS A 38 -20.96 3.97 -11.29
CA LYS A 38 -20.90 4.21 -12.74
C LYS A 38 -20.22 5.52 -13.12
N THR A 39 -19.47 6.13 -12.21
CA THR A 39 -18.64 7.33 -12.48
C THR A 39 -17.37 6.92 -13.23
N PRO A 40 -16.86 7.73 -14.18
CA PRO A 40 -15.56 7.50 -14.79
C PRO A 40 -14.44 7.38 -13.77
N VAL A 41 -13.60 6.36 -13.90
CA VAL A 41 -12.44 6.10 -13.03
C VAL A 41 -11.25 6.90 -13.52
N GLU A 42 -10.58 7.58 -12.60
CA GLU A 42 -9.35 8.33 -12.87
C GLU A 42 -8.19 7.74 -12.08
N PRO A 43 -7.02 7.58 -12.70
CA PRO A 43 -5.82 7.17 -11.98
C PRO A 43 -5.36 8.30 -11.08
N TYR A 44 -5.16 7.98 -9.81
CA TYR A 44 -4.59 8.88 -8.80
C TYR A 44 -3.53 8.11 -8.03
N LEU A 45 -2.35 8.71 -7.83
CA LEU A 45 -1.29 8.12 -7.02
C LEU A 45 -1.60 8.38 -5.56
N SER A 46 -1.68 7.31 -4.79
CA SER A 46 -1.94 7.34 -3.35
C SER A 46 -1.22 6.18 -2.69
N ASP A 47 -0.75 6.39 -1.47
CA ASP A 47 -0.21 5.31 -0.66
C ASP A 47 -1.32 4.34 -0.27
N GLN A 48 -1.06 3.05 -0.49
CA GLN A 48 -2.01 1.97 -0.27
C GLN A 48 -1.27 0.74 0.28
N TRP A 49 -2.00 -0.13 0.96
CA TRP A 49 -1.50 -1.40 1.46
C TRP A 49 -1.67 -2.49 0.40
N PHE A 50 -0.59 -3.23 0.15
CA PHE A 50 -0.55 -4.29 -0.84
C PHE A 50 -0.10 -5.61 -0.21
N VAL A 51 -0.65 -6.70 -0.73
CA VAL A 51 -0.11 -8.04 -0.52
C VAL A 51 0.74 -8.38 -1.74
N LYS A 52 1.99 -8.75 -1.48
CA LYS A 52 2.92 -9.20 -2.52
C LYS A 52 2.47 -10.54 -3.07
N MET A 53 2.16 -10.59 -4.36
CA MET A 53 1.61 -11.81 -4.99
C MET A 53 2.69 -12.72 -5.54
N GLY A 54 3.80 -12.16 -6.01
CA GLY A 54 4.94 -12.91 -6.52
C GLY A 54 5.89 -13.41 -5.43
N PRO A 55 7.11 -13.86 -5.80
CA PRO A 55 8.08 -14.42 -4.87
C PRO A 55 8.47 -13.44 -3.76
N HIS A 56 8.33 -13.86 -2.50
CA HIS A 56 8.78 -13.12 -1.33
C HIS A 56 9.07 -14.04 -0.15
N THR A 57 10.00 -13.61 0.68
CA THR A 57 10.31 -14.24 1.96
C THR A 57 9.40 -13.68 3.03
N THR A 58 8.75 -14.55 3.77
CA THR A 58 7.97 -14.21 4.96
C THR A 58 8.89 -13.89 6.15
N PRO A 59 8.42 -13.16 7.18
CA PRO A 59 9.23 -12.83 8.35
C PRO A 59 9.82 -14.05 9.07
N ASP A 60 9.17 -15.21 8.99
CA ASP A 60 9.63 -16.48 9.54
C ASP A 60 10.55 -17.28 8.60
N GLY A 61 11.00 -16.67 7.50
CA GLY A 61 12.02 -17.20 6.60
C GLY A 61 11.49 -18.16 5.53
N ARG A 62 10.17 -18.35 5.40
CA ARG A 62 9.61 -19.17 4.31
C ARG A 62 9.59 -18.38 3.01
N GLU A 63 10.13 -18.98 1.95
CA GLU A 63 9.95 -18.51 0.58
C GLU A 63 8.53 -18.84 0.10
N VAL A 64 7.78 -17.82 -0.30
CA VAL A 64 6.39 -17.93 -0.72
C VAL A 64 6.20 -17.22 -2.05
N ASP A 65 5.48 -17.87 -2.96
CA ASP A 65 4.91 -17.24 -4.15
C ASP A 65 3.42 -17.57 -4.17
N LEU A 66 2.59 -16.57 -3.82
CA LEU A 66 1.16 -16.78 -3.65
C LEU A 66 0.47 -17.04 -5.00
N ALA A 67 0.90 -16.37 -6.06
CA ALA A 67 0.38 -16.58 -7.39
C ALA A 67 0.76 -17.99 -7.89
N GLN A 68 2.03 -18.36 -7.82
CA GLN A 68 2.50 -19.66 -8.29
C GLN A 68 1.90 -20.81 -7.49
N SER A 69 1.84 -20.71 -6.16
CA SER A 69 1.22 -21.73 -5.31
C SER A 69 -0.23 -22.03 -5.69
N ALA A 70 -0.97 -20.99 -6.10
CA ALA A 70 -2.36 -21.10 -6.52
C ALA A 70 -2.51 -21.57 -7.99
N LEU A 71 -1.54 -21.27 -8.88
CA LEU A 71 -1.45 -21.88 -10.21
C LEU A 71 -1.18 -23.39 -10.09
N ASP A 72 -0.21 -23.77 -9.28
CA ASP A 72 0.20 -25.17 -9.06
C ASP A 72 -0.95 -25.99 -8.49
N ALA A 73 -1.74 -25.43 -7.57
CA ALA A 73 -2.91 -26.12 -7.02
C ALA A 73 -3.91 -26.56 -8.10
N VAL A 74 -4.04 -25.79 -9.18
CA VAL A 74 -4.91 -26.14 -10.31
C VAL A 74 -4.22 -27.12 -11.25
N ASN A 75 -2.94 -26.90 -11.57
CA ASN A 75 -2.16 -27.77 -12.45
C ASN A 75 -1.99 -29.19 -11.87
N ASP A 76 -1.79 -29.29 -10.54
CA ASP A 76 -1.69 -30.55 -9.79
C ASP A 76 -3.05 -31.25 -9.60
N ASN A 77 -4.15 -30.67 -10.08
CA ASN A 77 -5.53 -31.13 -9.85
C ASN A 77 -5.94 -31.21 -8.37
N ARG A 78 -5.24 -30.50 -7.47
CA ARG A 78 -5.66 -30.30 -6.06
C ARG A 78 -6.93 -29.45 -5.99
N VAL A 79 -7.04 -28.49 -6.91
CA VAL A 79 -8.25 -27.69 -7.19
C VAL A 79 -8.78 -28.07 -8.57
N ARG A 80 -10.08 -28.32 -8.68
CA ARG A 80 -10.74 -28.69 -9.93
C ARG A 80 -11.92 -27.76 -10.21
N PHE A 81 -11.97 -27.21 -11.42
CA PHE A 81 -13.04 -26.33 -11.86
C PHE A 81 -14.15 -27.11 -12.56
N TYR A 82 -15.39 -26.70 -12.29
CA TYR A 82 -16.58 -27.23 -12.96
C TYR A 82 -17.44 -26.08 -13.51
N PRO A 83 -17.62 -25.97 -14.84
CA PRO A 83 -16.96 -26.75 -15.91
C PRO A 83 -15.45 -26.51 -16.04
N SER A 84 -14.72 -27.49 -16.58
CA SER A 84 -13.25 -27.49 -16.68
C SER A 84 -12.66 -26.31 -17.46
N ARG A 85 -13.40 -25.75 -18.43
CA ARG A 85 -12.96 -24.59 -19.22
C ARG A 85 -12.59 -23.37 -18.38
N TYR A 86 -13.16 -23.21 -17.18
CA TYR A 86 -12.87 -22.06 -16.30
C TYR A 86 -11.47 -22.10 -15.70
N ALA A 87 -10.83 -23.28 -15.64
CA ALA A 87 -9.45 -23.39 -15.18
C ALA A 87 -8.51 -22.52 -16.03
N LYS A 88 -8.70 -22.50 -17.36
CA LYS A 88 -7.87 -21.69 -18.25
C LYS A 88 -7.99 -20.20 -17.94
N THR A 89 -9.21 -19.67 -17.83
CA THR A 89 -9.42 -18.25 -17.50
C THR A 89 -8.82 -17.87 -16.14
N TYR A 90 -8.91 -18.76 -15.16
CA TYR A 90 -8.29 -18.56 -13.85
C TYR A 90 -6.75 -18.50 -13.94
N LEU A 91 -6.14 -19.45 -14.65
CA LEU A 91 -4.69 -19.52 -14.85
C LEU A 91 -4.18 -18.28 -15.61
N ASP A 92 -4.85 -17.91 -16.71
CA ASP A 92 -4.51 -16.73 -17.51
C ASP A 92 -4.57 -15.45 -16.66
N TRP A 93 -5.63 -15.29 -15.86
CA TRP A 93 -5.79 -14.11 -14.98
C TRP A 93 -4.72 -14.03 -13.89
N LEU A 94 -4.35 -15.17 -13.30
CA LEU A 94 -3.38 -15.21 -12.20
C LEU A 94 -1.94 -15.08 -12.71
N GLY A 95 -1.63 -15.53 -13.92
CA GLY A 95 -0.30 -15.41 -14.55
C GLY A 95 0.13 -13.97 -14.85
N GLU A 96 -0.81 -13.04 -15.03
CA GLU A 96 -0.52 -11.61 -15.29
C GLU A 96 -0.72 -10.71 -14.06
N LYS A 97 -0.91 -11.31 -12.88
CA LYS A 97 -1.37 -10.61 -11.69
C LYS A 97 -0.29 -9.67 -11.13
N ARG A 98 -0.72 -8.45 -10.78
CA ARG A 98 0.06 -7.49 -9.97
C ARG A 98 -0.23 -7.67 -8.48
N ASP A 99 0.64 -7.12 -7.63
CA ASP A 99 0.44 -7.08 -6.18
C ASP A 99 -0.96 -6.56 -5.82
N TRP A 100 -1.57 -7.22 -4.84
CA TRP A 100 -2.97 -7.03 -4.54
C TRP A 100 -3.16 -5.89 -3.55
N CYS A 101 -3.70 -4.76 -4.01
CA CYS A 101 -4.14 -3.69 -3.13
C CYS A 101 -5.31 -4.16 -2.24
N ILE A 102 -5.08 -4.21 -0.94
CA ILE A 102 -6.06 -4.62 0.08
C ILE A 102 -6.71 -3.43 0.80
N SER A 103 -6.08 -2.26 0.81
CA SER A 103 -6.64 -1.06 1.44
C SER A 103 -7.78 -0.45 0.63
N ARG A 104 -8.76 0.12 1.32
CA ARG A 104 -9.90 0.82 0.74
C ARG A 104 -10.27 2.01 1.60
N GLN A 105 -10.54 3.15 0.98
CA GLN A 105 -11.02 4.36 1.67
C GLN A 105 -12.55 4.27 1.81
N LEU A 106 -13.00 3.37 2.68
CA LEU A 106 -14.42 3.11 2.94
C LEU A 106 -14.71 3.19 4.43
N TRP A 107 -15.93 3.61 4.78
CA TRP A 107 -16.41 3.65 6.16
C TRP A 107 -16.84 2.27 6.66
N TRP A 108 -17.30 1.40 5.76
CA TRP A 108 -17.77 0.06 6.08
C TRP A 108 -16.75 -1.00 5.63
N GLY A 109 -16.25 -1.77 6.59
CA GLY A 109 -15.29 -2.85 6.35
C GLY A 109 -14.46 -3.16 7.60
N HIS A 110 -13.57 -4.14 7.49
CA HIS A 110 -12.59 -4.42 8.53
C HIS A 110 -11.49 -3.37 8.52
N ARG A 111 -11.17 -2.81 9.69
CA ARG A 111 -9.99 -1.96 9.87
C ARG A 111 -8.74 -2.82 9.69
N ILE A 112 -7.81 -2.39 8.83
CA ILE A 112 -6.50 -3.02 8.74
C ILE A 112 -5.78 -2.75 10.07
N PRO A 113 -5.27 -3.77 10.78
CA PRO A 113 -4.76 -3.65 12.14
C PRO A 113 -3.33 -3.10 12.14
N ILE A 114 -3.18 -1.89 11.62
CA ILE A 114 -1.92 -1.15 11.54
C ILE A 114 -2.10 0.17 12.26
N TRP A 115 -1.14 0.48 13.12
CA TRP A 115 -1.04 1.72 13.87
C TRP A 115 0.26 2.42 13.51
N THR A 116 0.23 3.75 13.53
CA THR A 116 1.35 4.58 13.13
C THR A 116 1.51 5.72 14.10
N ALA A 117 2.74 6.02 14.51
CA ALA A 117 3.06 7.25 15.21
C ALA A 117 4.24 7.94 14.55
N THR A 118 4.29 9.26 14.71
CA THR A 118 5.41 10.08 14.25
C THR A 118 6.26 10.46 15.45
N LEU A 119 7.54 10.09 15.40
CA LEU A 119 8.53 10.50 16.37
C LEU A 119 8.85 11.98 16.14
N ASP A 120 8.71 12.80 17.19
CA ASP A 120 9.22 14.16 17.17
C ASP A 120 10.75 14.11 17.29
N VAL A 121 11.39 14.21 16.13
CA VAL A 121 12.83 14.39 16.04
C VAL A 121 13.09 15.74 15.39
N SER A 122 12.67 16.80 16.07
CA SER A 122 13.06 18.15 15.70
C SER A 122 14.53 18.43 16.04
N GLY A 123 15.16 19.26 15.21
CA GLY A 123 16.54 19.70 15.39
C GLY A 123 17.03 20.47 14.18
N GLU A 124 17.32 21.75 14.36
CA GLU A 124 18.07 22.50 13.36
C GLU A 124 19.54 22.04 13.39
N CYS A 125 20.11 21.78 12.23
CA CYS A 125 21.52 21.41 12.08
C CYS A 125 22.15 22.40 11.11
N SER A 126 23.19 23.09 11.57
CA SER A 126 23.90 24.11 10.78
C SER A 126 25.30 23.67 10.37
N THR A 127 25.81 22.62 11.02
CA THR A 127 27.12 22.02 10.77
C THR A 127 27.00 20.50 10.55
N GLU A 128 28.01 19.91 9.91
CA GLU A 128 28.08 18.45 9.69
C GLU A 128 28.13 17.68 11.03
N GLU A 129 28.88 18.19 12.02
CA GLU A 129 28.99 17.56 13.34
C GLU A 129 27.63 17.54 14.08
N GLU A 130 26.86 18.64 14.00
CA GLU A 130 25.50 18.71 14.53
C GLU A 130 24.54 17.74 13.83
N TYR A 131 24.67 17.60 12.50
CA TYR A 131 23.87 16.66 11.73
C TYR A 131 24.16 15.20 12.12
N GLN A 132 25.43 14.83 12.28
CA GLN A 132 25.80 13.48 12.73
C GLN A 132 25.29 13.20 14.16
N ALA A 133 25.37 14.17 15.06
CA ALA A 133 24.82 14.05 16.41
C ALA A 133 23.27 13.94 16.40
N TYR A 134 22.61 14.66 15.49
CA TYR A 134 21.18 14.56 15.26
C TYR A 134 20.79 13.16 14.77
N VAL A 135 21.50 12.60 13.77
CA VAL A 135 21.25 11.26 13.24
C VAL A 135 21.43 10.21 14.34
N ALA A 136 22.51 10.28 15.11
CA ALA A 136 22.75 9.36 16.23
C ALA A 136 21.64 9.44 17.29
N ARG A 137 21.11 10.64 17.57
CA ARG A 137 19.95 10.82 18.45
C ARG A 137 18.70 10.18 17.85
N CYS A 138 18.44 10.38 16.56
CA CYS A 138 17.31 9.76 15.88
C CYS A 138 17.39 8.24 15.97
N ASP A 139 18.54 7.64 15.68
CA ASP A 139 18.73 6.19 15.70
C ASP A 139 18.51 5.61 17.09
N LYS A 140 19.00 6.31 18.12
CA LYS A 140 18.74 5.92 19.51
C LYS A 140 17.24 5.98 19.83
N VAL A 141 16.56 7.08 19.51
CA VAL A 141 15.12 7.24 19.76
C VAL A 141 14.32 6.14 19.04
N ARG A 142 14.68 5.82 17.80
CA ARG A 142 14.06 4.73 17.03
C ARG A 142 14.26 3.37 17.69
N ALA A 143 15.48 3.05 18.12
CA ALA A 143 15.80 1.79 18.78
C ALA A 143 15.07 1.67 20.13
N ASP A 144 15.08 2.73 20.94
CA ASP A 144 14.41 2.79 22.23
C ASP A 144 12.88 2.65 22.06
N ALA A 145 12.29 3.34 21.08
CA ALA A 145 10.86 3.25 20.77
C ALA A 145 10.45 1.85 20.30
N LYS A 146 11.25 1.23 19.43
CA LYS A 146 11.02 -0.15 18.99
C LYS A 146 11.04 -1.11 20.18
N ALA A 147 12.09 -1.05 21.00
CA ALA A 147 12.25 -1.93 22.16
C ALA A 147 11.14 -1.72 23.19
N ALA A 148 10.73 -0.47 23.45
CA ALA A 148 9.64 -0.16 24.35
C ALA A 148 8.31 -0.77 23.87
N LEU A 149 8.01 -0.64 22.57
CA LEU A 149 6.80 -1.20 21.96
C LEU A 149 6.80 -2.74 21.97
N GLU A 150 7.92 -3.36 21.62
CA GLU A 150 8.09 -4.82 21.70
C GLU A 150 7.84 -5.33 23.13
N ASN A 151 8.49 -4.71 24.12
CA ASN A 151 8.31 -5.07 25.53
C ASN A 151 6.87 -4.90 25.99
N TYR A 152 6.19 -3.83 25.56
CA TYR A 152 4.79 -3.60 25.91
C TYR A 152 3.87 -4.67 25.30
N LEU A 153 4.05 -5.01 24.03
CA LEU A 153 3.22 -6.02 23.35
C LEU A 153 3.41 -7.42 23.95
N VAL A 154 4.66 -7.78 24.27
CA VAL A 154 4.96 -9.04 24.95
C VAL A 154 4.37 -9.06 26.37
N ALA A 155 4.49 -7.97 27.14
CA ALA A 155 3.88 -7.86 28.46
C ALA A 155 2.34 -7.92 28.40
N ALA A 156 1.77 -7.46 27.29
CA ALA A 156 0.34 -7.57 26.97
C ALA A 156 -0.07 -8.96 26.43
N ASN A 157 0.83 -9.95 26.45
CA ASN A 157 0.58 -11.32 26.03
C ASN A 157 0.24 -11.46 24.53
N VAL A 158 0.82 -10.60 23.70
CA VAL A 158 0.84 -10.75 22.23
C VAL A 158 2.09 -11.56 21.86
N GLY A 159 1.94 -12.63 21.09
CA GLY A 159 3.06 -13.45 20.62
C GLY A 159 4.04 -12.62 19.79
N THR A 160 5.33 -12.94 19.86
CA THR A 160 6.37 -12.26 19.07
C THR A 160 6.19 -12.42 17.56
N GLU A 161 5.46 -13.44 17.15
CA GLU A 161 5.05 -13.78 15.80
C GLU A 161 3.73 -13.12 15.38
N ASP A 162 2.98 -12.55 16.34
CA ASP A 162 1.66 -11.96 16.14
C ASP A 162 1.71 -10.43 15.93
N PHE A 163 2.92 -9.85 15.94
CA PHE A 163 3.13 -8.44 15.60
C PHE A 163 4.38 -8.22 14.74
N ALA A 164 4.37 -7.12 14.01
CA ALA A 164 5.53 -6.62 13.26
C ALA A 164 5.66 -5.12 13.48
N ILE A 165 6.88 -4.66 13.73
CA ILE A 165 7.21 -3.25 13.93
C ILE A 165 8.23 -2.83 12.87
N GLU A 166 7.89 -1.79 12.14
CA GLU A 166 8.72 -1.19 11.10
C GLU A 166 8.91 0.29 11.41
N ILE A 167 10.13 0.79 11.24
CA ILE A 167 10.44 2.20 11.48
C ILE A 167 11.06 2.77 10.21
N GLU A 168 10.38 3.75 9.62
CA GLU A 168 10.82 4.47 8.43
C GLU A 168 10.97 5.95 8.76
N SER A 169 12.21 6.45 8.72
CA SER A 169 12.53 7.85 9.01
C SER A 169 12.01 8.30 10.38
N ALA A 170 10.96 9.12 10.44
CA ALA A 170 10.34 9.58 11.69
C ALA A 170 9.02 8.87 11.98
N THR A 171 8.63 7.87 11.21
CA THR A 171 7.36 7.15 11.39
C THR A 171 7.61 5.74 11.87
N ILE A 172 7.01 5.38 12.99
CA ILE A 172 6.91 3.99 13.45
C ILE A 172 5.56 3.43 13.01
N LYS A 173 5.58 2.23 12.42
CA LYS A 173 4.41 1.46 12.00
C LYS A 173 4.40 0.15 12.78
N CYS A 174 3.26 -0.21 13.34
CA CYS A 174 3.07 -1.47 14.03
C CYS A 174 1.85 -2.18 13.46
N CYS A 175 2.01 -3.42 13.05
CA CYS A 175 0.92 -4.33 12.73
C CYS A 175 0.80 -5.34 13.87
N ALA A 176 -0.39 -5.50 14.46
CA ALA A 176 -0.63 -6.42 15.57
C ALA A 176 -2.10 -6.84 15.62
N GLY A 177 -2.41 -8.04 16.11
CA GLY A 177 -3.81 -8.49 16.23
C GLY A 177 -4.66 -7.70 17.24
N THR A 178 -4.06 -6.81 18.04
CA THR A 178 -4.71 -6.19 19.20
C THR A 178 -4.66 -4.67 19.17
N GLN A 179 -5.71 -4.02 19.69
CA GLN A 179 -5.79 -2.55 19.80
C GLN A 179 -4.71 -1.93 20.71
N LEU A 180 -3.93 -2.75 21.42
CA LEU A 180 -2.92 -2.32 22.39
C LEU A 180 -1.72 -1.66 21.70
N ALA A 181 -1.44 -1.98 20.44
CA ALA A 181 -0.42 -1.29 19.66
C ALA A 181 -0.73 0.21 19.50
N GLU A 182 -2.01 0.62 19.49
CA GLU A 182 -2.39 2.04 19.49
C GLU A 182 -1.94 2.73 20.78
N SER A 183 -2.21 2.10 21.92
CA SER A 183 -1.91 2.65 23.24
C SER A 183 -0.42 2.84 23.48
N ALA A 184 0.42 1.97 22.93
CA ALA A 184 1.88 2.06 23.10
C ALA A 184 2.57 3.01 22.12
N LEU A 185 1.85 3.46 21.09
CA LEU A 185 2.32 4.45 20.12
C LEU A 185 1.93 5.88 20.50
N ASN A 186 1.05 6.06 21.49
CA ASN A 186 0.67 7.36 22.09
C ASN A 186 1.61 7.75 23.23
#